data_AF-A0A1F5WCA0-F1
#
_entry.id   AF-A0A1F5WCA0-F1
#
_cell.length_a   1.000
_cell.length_b   1.000
_cell.length_c   1.000
_cell.angle_alpha   90.00
_cell.angle_beta   90.00
_cell.angle_gamma   90.00
#
_symmetry.space_group_name_H-M   'P 1'
#
loop_
_entity.id
_entity.type
_entity.pdbx_description
1 polymer ?
#
loop_
_entity_poly.entity_id
_entity_poly.type
_entity_poly.pdbx_seq_one_letter_code
_entity_poly.pdbx_strand_id
1 'polypeptide(L)'
;MLSVFPQLFFLEQIAPFILRLALGAVFVARGYRKLKGEDKSMRARIIIAAELGGGILLLAGFLIQIAAVVIALDRIGALWKNKFQNLEFDLMLLTVAISLIFLGPGILSIDLRL
;
A
#
# COMPACT_ATOMS: atom_id res chain seq x y z
N MET A 1 -4.67 -27.27 5.55
CA MET A 1 -5.70 -26.39 6.13
C MET A 1 -7.07 -26.89 5.67
N LEU A 2 -8.06 -26.90 6.56
CA LEU A 2 -9.46 -27.14 6.16
C LEU A 2 -9.97 -25.89 5.43
N SER A 3 -10.03 -25.96 4.11
CA SER A 3 -10.64 -24.93 3.25
C SER A 3 -11.84 -25.54 2.56
N VAL A 4 -12.90 -24.76 2.38
CA VAL A 4 -14.09 -25.17 1.62
C VAL A 4 -13.73 -25.38 0.14
N PHE A 5 -12.76 -24.62 -0.37
CA PHE A 5 -12.29 -24.68 -1.75
C PHE A 5 -10.75 -24.81 -1.78
N PRO A 6 -10.20 -25.98 -1.44
CA PRO A 6 -8.75 -26.20 -1.44
C PRO A 6 -8.14 -26.02 -2.83
N GLN A 7 -8.93 -26.23 -3.89
CA GLN A 7 -8.50 -25.95 -5.25
C GLN A 7 -8.23 -24.47 -5.52
N LEU A 8 -8.57 -23.50 -4.67
CA LEU A 8 -8.21 -22.09 -4.92
C LEU A 8 -6.81 -21.73 -4.45
N PHE A 9 -6.12 -22.61 -3.71
CA PHE A 9 -4.78 -22.31 -3.19
C PHE A 9 -3.73 -22.11 -4.29
N PHE A 10 -3.91 -22.65 -5.51
CA PHE A 10 -2.99 -22.33 -6.62
C PHE A 10 -3.03 -20.85 -7.01
N LEU A 11 -4.08 -20.10 -6.64
CA LEU A 11 -4.23 -18.67 -6.88
C LEU A 11 -3.77 -17.81 -5.69
N GLU A 12 -3.21 -18.40 -4.63
CA GLU A 12 -2.83 -17.69 -3.40
C GLU A 12 -1.92 -16.48 -3.70
N GLN A 13 -0.99 -16.64 -4.64
CA GLN A 13 -0.05 -15.61 -5.04
C GLN A 13 -0.67 -14.48 -5.88
N ILE A 14 -1.92 -14.62 -6.33
CA ILE A 14 -2.68 -13.56 -7.01
C ILE A 14 -3.24 -12.56 -5.99
N ALA A 15 -3.55 -13.01 -4.76
CA ALA A 15 -4.07 -12.12 -3.72
C ALA A 15 -3.14 -10.93 -3.43
N PRO A 16 -1.84 -11.10 -3.09
CA PRO A 16 -0.93 -9.98 -2.87
C PRO A 16 -0.71 -9.14 -4.13
N PHE A 17 -0.83 -9.71 -5.33
CA PHE A 17 -0.74 -8.96 -6.57
C PHE A 17 -1.90 -7.97 -6.74
N ILE A 18 -3.15 -8.43 -6.54
CA ILE A 18 -4.33 -7.56 -6.62
C ILE A 18 -4.28 -6.47 -5.56
N LEU A 19 -3.91 -6.84 -4.33
CA LEU A 19 -3.78 -5.90 -3.22
C LEU A 19 -2.74 -4.80 -3.52
N ARG A 20 -1.61 -5.15 -4.15
CA ARG A 20 -0.61 -4.17 -4.61
C ARG A 20 -1.15 -3.22 -5.65
N LEU A 21 -1.84 -3.72 -6.66
CA LEU A 21 -2.39 -2.87 -7.72
C LEU A 21 -3.39 -1.87 -7.14
N ALA A 22 -4.29 -2.34 -6.27
CA ALA A 22 -5.28 -1.49 -5.62
C ALA A 22 -4.63 -0.43 -4.72
N LEU A 23 -3.79 -0.87 -3.76
CA LEU A 23 -3.15 0.05 -2.81
C LEU A 23 -2.20 1.02 -3.53
N GLY A 24 -1.37 0.50 -4.43
CA GLY A 24 -0.43 1.26 -5.23
C GLY A 24 -1.12 2.36 -6.05
N ALA A 25 -2.15 2.03 -6.83
CA ALA A 25 -2.87 3.00 -7.66
C ALA A 25 -3.50 4.12 -6.81
N VAL A 26 -4.10 3.75 -5.68
CA VAL A 26 -4.72 4.68 -4.74
C VAL A 26 -3.71 5.67 -4.14
N PHE A 27 -2.53 5.19 -3.78
CA PHE A 27 -1.46 6.01 -3.20
C PHE A 27 -0.75 6.86 -4.24
N VAL A 28 -0.56 6.37 -5.47
CA VAL A 28 -0.08 7.18 -6.59
C VAL A 28 -1.05 8.33 -6.87
N ALA A 29 -2.35 8.06 -6.94
CA ALA A 29 -3.35 9.09 -7.18
C ALA A 29 -3.41 10.13 -6.04
N ARG A 30 -3.22 9.72 -4.78
CA ARG A 30 -3.13 10.64 -3.64
C ARG A 30 -1.86 11.48 -3.68
N GLY A 31 -0.70 10.83 -3.79
CA GLY A 31 0.60 11.48 -3.82
C GLY A 31 0.70 12.48 -4.98
N TYR A 32 0.16 12.12 -6.16
CA TYR A 32 0.10 13.03 -7.32
C TYR A 32 -0.80 14.25 -7.08
N ARG A 33 -1.97 14.07 -6.45
CA ARG A 33 -2.85 15.20 -6.06
C ARG A 33 -2.16 16.10 -5.03
N LYS A 34 -1.45 15.52 -4.06
CA LYS A 34 -0.73 16.27 -3.03
C LYS A 34 0.49 16.99 -3.60
N LEU A 35 1.17 16.42 -4.60
CA LEU A 35 2.26 17.05 -5.35
C LEU A 35 1.81 18.30 -6.11
N LYS A 36 0.57 18.31 -6.64
CA LYS A 36 -0.03 19.49 -7.28
C LYS A 36 -0.54 20.55 -6.29
N GLY A 37 -0.57 20.25 -5.00
CA GLY A 37 -0.98 21.20 -3.98
C GLY A 37 0.04 22.32 -3.77
N GLU A 38 -0.39 23.35 -3.06
CA GLU A 38 0.44 24.54 -2.80
C GLU A 38 1.39 24.37 -1.60
N ASP A 39 1.16 23.36 -0.74
CA ASP A 39 1.99 23.11 0.44
C ASP A 39 3.36 22.53 0.03
N LYS A 40 4.38 23.39 0.09
CA LYS A 40 5.77 23.05 -0.20
C LYS A 40 6.61 22.80 1.04
N SER A 41 6.00 22.66 2.22
CA SER A 41 6.73 22.41 3.47
C SER A 41 7.56 21.12 3.39
N MET A 42 8.65 21.06 4.15
CA MET A 42 9.51 19.87 4.18
C MET A 42 8.73 18.62 4.63
N ARG A 43 7.81 18.78 5.57
CA ARG A 43 6.92 17.70 6.03
C ARG A 43 6.01 17.21 4.90
N ALA A 44 5.40 18.13 4.15
CA ALA A 44 4.56 17.76 3.01
C ALA A 44 5.37 16.99 1.95
N ARG A 45 6.60 17.41 1.66
CA ARG A 45 7.50 16.72 0.71
C ARG A 45 7.81 15.28 1.15
N ILE A 46 8.11 15.06 2.43
CA ILE A 46 8.36 13.71 2.97
C ILE A 46 7.13 12.84 2.82
N ILE A 47 5.94 13.37 3.15
CA ILE A 47 4.68 12.63 3.02
C ILE A 47 4.37 12.34 1.55
N ILE A 48 4.56 13.30 0.64
CA ILE A 48 4.37 13.09 -0.80
C ILE A 48 5.32 12.01 -1.30
N ALA A 49 6.60 12.04 -0.90
CA ALA A 49 7.57 11.03 -1.28
C ALA A 49 7.19 9.64 -0.75
N ALA A 50 6.72 9.54 0.50
CA ALA A 50 6.23 8.31 1.10
C ALA A 50 4.98 7.77 0.36
N GLU A 51 3.97 8.61 0.14
CA GLU A 51 2.73 8.20 -0.52
C GLU A 51 2.96 7.85 -2.00
N LEU A 52 3.58 8.76 -2.77
CA LEU A 52 3.78 8.59 -4.20
C LEU A 52 4.83 7.54 -4.50
N GLY A 53 5.99 7.61 -3.83
CA GLY A 53 7.08 6.66 -3.98
C GLY A 53 6.66 5.26 -3.54
N GLY A 54 6.05 5.14 -2.36
CA GLY A 54 5.50 3.87 -1.87
C GLY A 54 4.47 3.29 -2.83
N GLY A 55 3.56 4.11 -3.35
CA GLY A 55 2.57 3.67 -4.35
C GLY A 55 3.22 3.14 -5.64
N ILE A 56 4.21 3.85 -6.18
CA ILE A 56 4.95 3.42 -7.38
C ILE A 56 5.69 2.11 -7.13
N LEU A 57 6.37 1.98 -5.98
CA LEU A 57 7.10 0.77 -5.60
C LEU A 57 6.17 -0.45 -5.52
N LEU A 58 4.98 -0.31 -4.92
CA LEU A 58 3.98 -1.37 -4.89
C LEU A 58 3.52 -1.77 -6.29
N LEU A 59 3.26 -0.81 -7.17
CA LEU A 59 2.84 -1.09 -8.56
C LEU A 59 3.93 -1.78 -9.37
N ALA A 60 5.17 -1.31 -9.25
CA ALA A 60 6.34 -1.92 -9.88
C ALA A 60 6.65 -3.30 -9.31
N GLY A 61 6.18 -3.58 -8.10
CA GLY A 61 6.45 -4.82 -7.38
C GLY A 61 7.91 -4.89 -6.89
N PHE A 62 8.45 -3.76 -6.45
CA PHE A 62 9.81 -3.61 -5.94
C PHE A 62 9.80 -3.08 -4.50
N LEU A 63 10.61 -3.67 -3.62
CA LEU A 63 10.67 -3.41 -2.18
C LEU A 63 9.29 -3.38 -1.52
N ILE A 64 8.45 -4.37 -1.84
CA ILE A 64 7.01 -4.35 -1.54
C ILE A 64 6.74 -4.26 -0.05
N GLN A 65 7.41 -5.08 0.76
CA GLN A 65 7.20 -5.09 2.20
C GLN A 65 7.60 -3.75 2.84
N ILE A 66 8.72 -3.17 2.38
CA ILE A 66 9.18 -1.86 2.87
C ILE A 66 8.19 -0.76 2.47
N ALA A 67 7.76 -0.73 1.21
CA ALA A 67 6.77 0.22 0.71
C ALA A 67 5.44 0.10 1.47
N ALA A 68 5.00 -1.12 1.78
CA ALA A 68 3.79 -1.38 2.56
C ALA A 68 3.93 -0.87 4.02
N VAL A 69 5.09 -1.05 4.66
CA VAL A 69 5.36 -0.48 6.00
C VAL A 69 5.29 1.04 5.97
N VAL A 70 5.93 1.69 5.00
CA VAL A 70 5.91 3.15 4.87
C VAL A 70 4.48 3.67 4.70
N ILE A 71 3.68 3.02 3.84
CA ILE A 71 2.28 3.36 3.62
C ILE A 71 1.43 3.13 4.89
N ALA A 72 1.66 2.02 5.60
CA ALA A 72 0.94 1.72 6.84
C ALA A 72 1.18 2.81 7.91
N LEU A 73 2.44 3.23 8.09
CA LEU A 73 2.80 4.31 9.02
C LEU A 73 2.14 5.65 8.63
N ASP A 74 2.12 5.97 7.34
CA ASP A 74 1.45 7.17 6.84
C ASP A 74 -0.06 7.13 7.12
N ARG A 75 -0.73 5.98 6.93
CA ARG A 75 -2.15 5.82 7.27
C ARG A 75 -2.44 5.92 8.75
N ILE A 76 -1.59 5.35 9.59
CA ILE A 76 -1.68 5.50 11.05
C ILE A 76 -1.59 6.98 11.44
N GLY A 77 -0.62 7.72 10.87
CA GLY A 77 -0.50 9.16 11.08
C GLY A 77 -1.73 9.95 10.62
N ALA A 78 -2.31 9.58 9.48
CA ALA A 78 -3.52 10.20 8.96
C ALA A 78 -4.75 9.97 9.87
N LEU A 79 -4.91 8.75 10.42
CA LEU A 79 -6.00 8.41 11.35
C LEU A 79 -5.98 9.30 12.59
N TRP A 80 -4.81 9.46 13.22
CA TRP A 80 -4.66 10.34 14.37
C TRP A 80 -4.91 11.81 14.02
N LYS A 81 -4.34 12.28 12.91
CA LYS A 81 -4.49 13.69 12.49
C LYS A 81 -5.94 14.05 12.18
N ASN A 82 -6.64 13.16 11.49
CA ASN A 82 -8.03 13.38 11.06
C ASN A 82 -9.05 12.99 12.14
N LYS A 83 -8.62 12.64 13.36
CA LYS A 83 -9.49 12.19 14.46
C LYS A 83 -10.51 11.14 14.02
N PHE A 84 -10.08 10.20 13.19
CA PHE A 84 -10.92 9.10 12.67
C PHE A 84 -12.13 9.54 11.81
N GLN A 85 -12.14 10.75 11.23
CA GLN A 85 -13.24 11.20 10.36
C GLN A 85 -13.47 10.32 9.13
N ASN A 86 -12.41 9.73 8.56
CA ASN A 86 -12.48 8.81 7.40
C ASN A 86 -12.10 7.38 7.79
N LEU A 87 -12.54 6.95 8.98
CA LEU A 87 -12.12 5.70 9.62
C LEU A 87 -12.24 4.49 8.67
N GLU A 88 -13.39 4.31 8.03
CA GLU A 88 -13.66 3.14 7.18
C GLU A 88 -12.62 3.01 6.06
N PHE A 89 -12.38 4.10 5.33
CA PHE A 89 -11.47 4.11 4.21
C PHE A 89 -10.01 4.00 4.64
N ASP A 90 -9.60 4.74 5.66
CA ASP A 90 -8.22 4.69 6.16
C ASP A 90 -7.89 3.34 6.82
N LEU A 91 -8.86 2.72 7.53
CA LEU A 91 -8.70 1.36 8.05
C LEU A 91 -8.58 0.33 6.93
N MET A 92 -9.43 0.38 5.90
CA MET A 92 -9.32 -0.57 4.78
C MET A 92 -7.94 -0.54 4.15
N LEU A 93 -7.39 0.64 3.90
CA LEU A 93 -6.06 0.80 3.28
C LEU A 93 -4.95 0.34 4.21
N LEU A 94 -5.07 0.64 5.50
CA LEU A 94 -4.14 0.17 6.52
C LEU A 94 -4.15 -1.35 6.60
N THR A 95 -5.33 -1.98 6.60
CA THR A 95 -5.47 -3.43 6.58
C THR A 95 -4.81 -4.03 5.34
N VAL A 96 -5.04 -3.47 4.15
CA VAL A 96 -4.38 -3.94 2.91
C VAL A 96 -2.86 -3.80 3.00
N ALA A 97 -2.36 -2.68 3.51
CA ALA A 97 -0.91 -2.49 3.70
C ALA A 97 -0.33 -3.52 4.67
N ILE A 98 -0.99 -3.77 5.79
CA ILE A 98 -0.59 -4.80 6.77
C ILE A 98 -0.63 -6.20 6.13
N SER A 99 -1.68 -6.52 5.37
CA SER A 99 -1.75 -7.79 4.64
C SER A 99 -0.56 -7.96 3.69
N LEU A 100 -0.15 -6.91 2.96
CA LEU A 100 1.00 -6.96 2.06
C LEU A 100 2.36 -7.14 2.77
N ILE A 101 2.48 -6.68 4.02
CA ILE A 101 3.69 -6.93 4.83
C ILE A 101 3.87 -8.44 5.05
N PHE A 102 2.78 -9.15 5.37
CA PHE A 102 2.83 -10.58 5.70
C PHE A 102 2.72 -11.50 4.49
N LEU A 103 1.85 -11.18 3.52
CA LEU A 103 1.69 -11.96 2.29
C LEU A 103 2.88 -11.82 1.35
N GLY A 104 3.65 -10.74 1.50
CA GLY A 104 4.84 -10.49 0.71
C GLY A 104 4.52 -10.13 -0.74
N PRO A 105 5.42 -10.47 -1.68
CA PRO A 105 5.47 -9.75 -2.94
C PRO A 105 4.55 -10.32 -4.04
N GLY A 106 4.18 -11.61 -4.03
CA GLY A 106 3.24 -12.19 -5.03
C GLY A 106 3.87 -12.58 -6.38
N ILE A 107 3.08 -13.24 -7.25
CA ILE A 107 3.54 -13.96 -8.46
C ILE A 107 4.17 -13.08 -9.58
N LEU A 108 3.99 -11.76 -9.51
CA LEU A 108 4.52 -10.78 -10.46
C LEU A 108 5.19 -9.62 -9.71
N SER A 109 6.23 -9.95 -8.95
CA SER A 109 7.05 -8.96 -8.28
C SER A 109 8.48 -9.04 -8.79
N ILE A 110 9.10 -7.87 -8.93
CA ILE A 110 10.52 -7.76 -9.27
C ILE A 110 11.36 -8.29 -8.09
N ASP A 111 10.89 -8.09 -6.86
CA ASP A 111 11.50 -8.65 -5.64
C ASP A 111 11.64 -10.17 -5.67
N LEU A 112 10.75 -10.91 -6.35
CA LEU A 112 10.85 -12.38 -6.43
C LEU A 112 12.05 -12.87 -7.26
N ARG A 113 12.68 -11.99 -8.04
CA ARG A 113 13.72 -12.32 -9.03
C ARG A 113 15.13 -11.84 -8.64
N LEU A 114 15.26 -11.17 -7.50
CA LEU A 114 16.52 -10.67 -6.93
C LEU A 114 16.90 -11.53 -5.71
#